data_AF-A0A091B2N5-F1
#
_entry.id   AF-A0A091B2N5-F1
#
_cell.length_a   1.000
_cell.length_b   1.000
_cell.length_c   1.000
_cell.angle_alpha   90.00
_cell.angle_beta   90.00
_cell.angle_gamma   90.00
#
_symmetry.space_group_name_H-M   'P 1'
#
loop_
_entity.id
_entity.type
_entity.pdbx_description
1 polymer ?
#
loop_
_entity_poly.entity_id
_entity_poly.type
_entity_poly.pdbx_seq_one_letter_code
_entity_poly.pdbx_strand_id
1 'polypeptide(L)'
;MPAQGILEEFNLAATEIAKDPSRIHLWQPVIAKYWPTLITSCQHAIDWSDTLLRRCLTNCMMKDEPDAVRVGKIDKVANLLGKQSTSKSHNRHISQDVATSLGLSVVRLEEDNALQDLVLTLHHALTITFAHTGAVKIIENHKGVAYVQKMEIVKAG
;
A
#
# COMPACT_ATOMS: atom_id res chain seq x y z
N MET A 1 4.98 8.81 -3.54
CA MET A 1 6.29 8.80 -4.24
C MET A 1 6.50 7.42 -4.83
N PRO A 2 6.81 7.27 -6.13
CA PRO A 2 7.06 5.98 -6.78
C PRO A 2 8.49 5.46 -6.48
N ALA A 3 8.76 5.07 -5.24
CA ALA A 3 10.12 4.74 -4.78
C ALA A 3 10.81 3.63 -5.60
N GLN A 4 10.08 2.57 -5.97
CA GLN A 4 10.61 1.47 -6.78
C GLN A 4 10.99 1.95 -8.19
N GLY A 5 10.13 2.76 -8.82
CA GLY A 5 10.40 3.31 -10.15
C GLY A 5 11.63 4.23 -10.16
N ILE A 6 11.83 5.04 -9.11
CA ILE A 6 13.01 5.92 -9.00
C ILE A 6 14.31 5.10 -8.91
N LEU A 7 14.31 4.00 -8.14
CA LEU A 7 15.46 3.10 -8.08
C LEU A 7 15.69 2.34 -9.38
N GLU A 8 14.63 1.86 -10.04
CA GLU A 8 14.72 1.19 -11.33
C GLU A 8 15.33 2.10 -12.40
N GLU A 9 14.87 3.36 -12.47
CA GLU A 9 15.41 4.37 -13.39
C GLU A 9 16.89 4.67 -13.09
N PHE A 10 17.25 4.85 -11.82
CA PHE A 10 18.64 5.08 -11.42
C PHE A 10 19.55 3.90 -11.77
N ASN A 11 19.11 2.66 -11.50
CA ASN A 11 19.87 1.46 -11.82
C ASN A 11 20.01 1.24 -13.33
N LEU A 12 18.98 1.58 -14.11
CA LEU A 12 19.03 1.58 -15.56
C LEU A 12 20.08 2.58 -16.06
N ALA A 13 20.06 3.82 -15.56
CA ALA A 13 21.04 4.84 -15.90
C ALA A 13 22.47 4.37 -15.62
N ALA A 14 22.72 3.82 -14.43
CA ALA A 14 24.02 3.29 -14.05
C ALA A 14 24.48 2.15 -14.99
N THR A 15 23.58 1.22 -15.31
CA THR A 15 23.86 0.09 -16.20
C THR A 15 24.17 0.54 -17.62
N GLU A 16 23.42 1.52 -18.13
CA GLU A 16 23.61 2.03 -19.48
C GLU A 16 24.89 2.85 -19.64
N ILE A 17 25.21 3.72 -18.67
CA ILE A 17 26.45 4.50 -18.66
C ILE A 17 27.67 3.58 -18.56
N ALA A 18 27.59 2.51 -17.76
CA ALA A 18 28.67 1.53 -17.64
C ALA A 18 28.93 0.78 -18.95
N LYS A 19 27.89 0.55 -19.77
CA LYS A 19 28.02 -0.09 -21.09
C LYS A 19 28.48 0.88 -22.18
N ASP A 20 28.01 2.11 -22.12
CA ASP A 20 28.27 3.15 -23.13
C ASP A 20 28.37 4.53 -22.45
N PRO A 21 29.60 5.00 -22.19
CA PRO A 21 29.85 6.30 -21.55
C PRO A 21 29.27 7.51 -22.31
N SER A 22 28.96 7.39 -23.60
CA SER A 22 28.35 8.49 -24.36
C SER A 22 26.94 8.85 -23.86
N ARG A 23 26.28 7.91 -23.17
CA ARG A 23 24.94 8.08 -22.58
C ARG A 23 24.91 9.00 -21.36
N ILE A 24 26.06 9.43 -20.84
CA ILE A 24 26.13 10.37 -19.70
C ILE A 24 25.31 11.64 -20.00
N HIS A 25 25.42 12.18 -21.22
CA HIS A 25 24.69 13.41 -21.60
C HIS A 25 23.17 13.24 -21.62
N LEU A 26 22.67 12.02 -21.83
CA LEU A 26 21.24 11.70 -21.78
C LEU A 26 20.74 11.65 -20.34
N TRP A 27 21.48 11.00 -19.45
CA TRP A 27 21.08 10.76 -18.07
C TRP A 27 21.37 11.93 -17.12
N GLN A 28 22.39 12.75 -17.41
CA GLN A 28 22.75 13.93 -16.61
C GLN A 28 21.56 14.85 -16.30
N PRO A 29 20.74 15.31 -17.27
CA PRO A 29 19.61 16.21 -16.98
C PRO A 29 18.49 15.54 -16.17
N VAL A 30 18.40 14.20 -16.17
CA VAL A 30 17.43 13.46 -15.36
C VAL A 30 17.94 13.38 -13.92
N ILE A 31 19.16 12.88 -13.72
CA ILE A 31 19.77 12.69 -12.40
C ILE A 31 19.99 14.03 -11.68
N ALA A 32 20.26 15.11 -12.42
CA ALA A 32 20.41 16.46 -11.85
C ALA A 32 19.13 16.97 -11.12
N LYS A 33 17.96 16.36 -11.36
CA LYS A 33 16.71 16.69 -10.65
C LYS A 33 16.59 16.00 -9.30
N TYR A 34 17.46 15.03 -9.00
CA TYR A 34 17.43 14.32 -7.73
C TYR A 34 18.00 15.18 -6.61
N TRP A 35 17.27 15.28 -5.50
CA TRP A 35 17.78 15.93 -4.30
C TRP A 35 18.65 14.97 -3.48
N PRO A 36 19.52 15.49 -2.61
CA PRO A 36 20.33 14.66 -1.71
C PRO A 36 19.48 13.62 -0.98
N THR A 37 20.03 12.42 -0.80
CA THR A 37 19.40 11.25 -0.15
C THR A 37 18.19 10.63 -0.83
N LEU A 38 17.67 11.14 -1.96
CA LEU A 38 16.49 10.59 -2.63
C LEU A 38 16.57 9.06 -2.84
N ILE A 39 17.68 8.58 -3.41
CA ILE A 39 17.91 7.15 -3.70
C ILE A 39 17.85 6.32 -2.42
N THR A 40 18.58 6.73 -1.38
CA THR A 40 18.58 6.06 -0.08
C THR A 40 17.19 6.09 0.58
N SER A 41 16.48 7.21 0.51
CA SER A 41 15.11 7.33 1.01
C SER A 41 14.15 6.39 0.28
N CYS A 42 14.30 6.23 -1.04
CA CYS A 42 13.52 5.27 -1.81
C CYS A 42 13.79 3.84 -1.38
N GLN A 43 15.06 3.47 -1.20
CA GLN A 43 15.46 2.15 -0.72
C GLN A 43 14.85 1.84 0.65
N HIS A 44 15.02 2.75 1.62
CA HIS A 44 14.45 2.57 2.96
C HIS A 44 12.93 2.47 2.93
N ALA A 45 12.25 3.27 2.09
CA ALA A 45 10.79 3.21 1.98
C ALA A 45 10.31 1.84 1.46
N ILE A 46 11.04 1.25 0.50
CA ILE A 46 10.73 -0.08 -0.03
C ILE A 46 10.94 -1.15 1.04
N ASP A 47 12.09 -1.12 1.72
CA ASP A 47 12.45 -2.09 2.74
C ASP A 47 11.49 -2.04 3.93
N TRP A 48 11.10 -0.84 4.35
CA TRP A 48 10.11 -0.64 5.40
C TRP A 48 8.72 -1.11 5.00
N SER A 49 8.31 -0.86 3.75
CA SER A 49 7.03 -1.35 3.24
C SER A 49 6.97 -2.88 3.22
N ASP A 50 8.02 -3.55 2.76
CA ASP A 50 8.11 -5.02 2.76
C ASP A 50 8.11 -5.58 4.20
N THR A 51 8.93 -4.99 5.08
CA THR A 51 8.98 -5.36 6.51
C THR A 51 7.61 -5.22 7.18
N LEU A 52 6.92 -4.11 6.93
CA LEU A 52 5.59 -3.86 7.49
C LEU A 52 4.57 -4.88 6.97
N LEU A 53 4.54 -5.13 5.66
CA LEU A 53 3.64 -6.11 5.06
C LEU A 53 3.85 -7.50 5.67
N ARG A 54 5.09 -7.97 5.71
CA ARG A 54 5.45 -9.27 6.30
C ARG A 54 5.04 -9.35 7.76
N ARG A 55 5.34 -8.30 8.55
CA ARG A 55 4.96 -8.23 9.97
C ARG A 55 3.44 -8.28 10.16
N CYS A 56 2.68 -7.55 9.35
CA CYS A 56 1.21 -7.54 9.41
C CYS A 56 0.62 -8.91 9.06
N LEU A 57 1.15 -9.58 8.03
CA LEU A 57 0.71 -10.93 7.67
C LEU A 57 1.01 -11.93 8.80
N THR A 58 2.21 -11.90 9.37
CA THR A 58 2.61 -12.77 10.47
C THR A 58 1.78 -12.54 11.73
N ASN A 59 1.56 -11.29 12.13
CA ASN A 59 0.95 -10.98 13.43
C ASN A 59 -0.58 -10.93 13.40
N CYS A 60 -1.18 -10.79 12.21
CA CYS A 60 -2.62 -10.67 12.06
C CYS A 60 -3.16 -11.84 11.22
N MET A 61 -3.12 -11.72 9.89
CA MET A 61 -3.87 -12.61 8.99
C MET A 61 -3.44 -14.08 9.06
N MET A 62 -2.17 -14.35 9.36
CA MET A 62 -1.59 -15.70 9.40
C MET A 62 -1.04 -16.06 10.79
N LYS A 63 -1.53 -15.42 11.87
CA LYS A 63 -0.98 -15.63 13.22
C LYS A 63 -1.09 -17.08 13.68
N ASP A 64 -2.21 -17.73 13.33
CA ASP A 64 -2.56 -19.10 13.77
C ASP A 64 -2.13 -20.18 12.75
N GLU A 65 -1.48 -19.78 11.65
CA GLU A 65 -0.99 -20.70 10.63
C GLU A 65 0.37 -21.31 11.05
N PRO A 66 0.59 -22.63 10.85
CA PRO A 66 1.89 -23.25 11.12
C PRO A 66 3.03 -22.61 10.31
N ASP A 67 4.18 -22.41 10.94
CA ASP A 67 5.35 -21.76 10.34
C ASP A 67 5.75 -22.34 8.97
N ALA A 68 5.71 -23.67 8.83
CA ALA A 68 6.03 -24.38 7.60
C ALA A 68 5.16 -23.97 6.40
N VAL A 69 3.92 -23.53 6.63
CA VAL A 69 2.97 -23.07 5.61
C VAL A 69 2.98 -21.55 5.50
N ARG A 70 3.10 -20.86 6.65
CA ARG A 70 3.02 -19.40 6.76
C ARG A 70 4.09 -18.68 5.94
N VAL A 71 5.35 -19.08 6.02
CA VAL A 71 6.45 -18.39 5.32
C VAL A 71 6.23 -18.37 3.81
N GLY A 72 5.86 -19.51 3.22
CA GLY A 72 5.59 -19.60 1.78
C GLY A 72 4.38 -18.77 1.32
N LYS A 73 3.32 -18.69 2.14
CA LYS A 73 2.16 -17.82 1.87
C LYS A 73 2.57 -16.34 1.92
N ILE A 74 3.33 -15.93 2.93
CA ILE A 74 3.83 -14.55 3.06
C ILE A 74 4.67 -14.15 1.85
N ASP A 75 5.58 -15.01 1.39
CA ASP A 75 6.41 -14.71 0.23
C ASP A 75 5.60 -14.56 -1.06
N LYS A 76 4.59 -15.41 -1.28
CA LYS A 76 3.68 -15.27 -2.42
C LYS A 76 2.93 -13.94 -2.40
N VAL A 77 2.38 -13.58 -1.23
CA VAL A 77 1.64 -12.33 -1.04
C VAL A 77 2.56 -11.12 -1.19
N ALA A 78 3.73 -11.12 -0.56
CA ALA A 78 4.71 -10.04 -0.65
C ALA A 78 5.21 -9.83 -2.09
N ASN A 79 5.40 -10.92 -2.84
CA ASN A 79 5.79 -10.84 -4.25
C ASN A 79 4.72 -10.20 -5.14
N LEU A 80 3.42 -10.32 -4.84
CA LEU A 80 2.38 -9.67 -5.64
C LEU A 80 2.07 -8.26 -5.15
N LEU A 81 1.88 -8.08 -3.84
CA LEU A 81 1.45 -6.80 -3.26
C LEU A 81 2.61 -5.80 -3.12
N GLY A 82 3.82 -6.31 -2.86
CA GLY A 82 4.98 -5.50 -2.53
C GLY A 82 5.87 -5.14 -3.73
N LYS A 83 5.72 -5.79 -4.89
CA LYS A 83 6.58 -5.56 -6.06
C LYS A 83 5.83 -4.85 -7.19
N GLN A 84 6.36 -3.71 -7.61
CA GLN A 84 5.87 -2.94 -8.74
C GLN A 84 6.05 -3.71 -10.06
N SER A 85 7.11 -4.51 -10.20
CA SER A 85 7.37 -5.31 -11.41
C SER A 85 6.30 -6.38 -11.67
N THR A 86 5.68 -6.93 -10.63
CA THR A 86 4.60 -7.93 -10.74
C THR A 86 3.21 -7.28 -10.76
N SER A 87 3.01 -6.21 -10.00
CA SER A 87 1.75 -5.48 -9.92
C SER A 87 1.53 -4.51 -11.09
N LYS A 88 2.60 -4.10 -11.79
CA LYS A 88 2.69 -3.16 -12.93
C LYS A 88 2.10 -1.76 -12.69
N SER A 89 1.28 -1.57 -11.65
CA SER A 89 0.76 -0.30 -11.16
C SER A 89 0.05 -0.53 -9.82
N HIS A 90 0.20 0.38 -8.86
CA HIS A 90 -0.54 0.34 -7.58
C HIS A 90 -2.08 0.43 -7.75
N ASN A 91 -2.58 0.77 -8.95
CA ASN A 91 -4.01 0.76 -9.27
C ASN A 91 -4.51 -0.61 -9.76
N ARG A 92 -3.66 -1.64 -9.80
CA ARG A 92 -4.08 -2.95 -10.30
C ARG A 92 -5.13 -3.53 -9.37
N HIS A 93 -6.30 -3.81 -9.93
CA HIS A 93 -7.35 -4.52 -9.22
C HIS A 93 -6.89 -5.94 -8.87
N ILE A 94 -7.09 -6.33 -7.61
CA ILE A 94 -6.84 -7.68 -7.12
C ILE A 94 -8.21 -8.29 -6.87
N SER A 95 -8.61 -9.23 -7.73
CA SER A 95 -9.87 -9.93 -7.54
C SER A 95 -9.79 -10.83 -6.31
N GLN A 96 -10.96 -11.15 -5.77
CA GLN A 96 -11.11 -12.10 -4.67
C GLN A 96 -10.43 -13.44 -4.98
N ASP A 97 -10.64 -14.01 -6.17
CA ASP A 97 -10.04 -15.29 -6.55
C ASP A 97 -8.51 -15.23 -6.55
N VAL A 98 -7.93 -14.13 -7.04
CA VAL A 98 -6.50 -13.91 -7.03
C VAL A 98 -6.01 -13.82 -5.59
N ALA A 99 -6.66 -13.02 -4.74
CA ALA A 99 -6.32 -12.89 -3.32
C ALA A 99 -6.33 -14.25 -2.60
N THR A 100 -7.39 -15.03 -2.76
CA THR A 100 -7.54 -16.36 -2.16
C THR A 100 -6.48 -17.34 -2.67
N SER A 101 -6.21 -17.36 -3.98
CA SER A 101 -5.20 -18.25 -4.59
C SER A 101 -3.77 -18.03 -4.06
N LEU A 102 -3.47 -16.83 -3.57
CA LEU A 102 -2.17 -16.47 -3.00
C LEU A 102 -2.04 -16.88 -1.52
N GLY A 103 -3.14 -17.32 -0.92
CA GLY A 103 -3.21 -17.69 0.49
C GLY A 103 -3.58 -16.55 1.42
N LEU A 104 -4.15 -15.44 0.91
CA LEU A 104 -4.82 -14.47 1.79
C LEU A 104 -6.06 -15.13 2.39
N SER A 105 -6.30 -14.87 3.67
CA SER A 105 -7.56 -15.24 4.32
C SER A 105 -8.63 -14.23 3.89
N VAL A 106 -9.54 -14.66 3.02
CA VAL A 106 -10.60 -13.82 2.46
C VAL A 106 -11.95 -14.34 2.96
N VAL A 107 -12.71 -13.47 3.61
CA VAL A 107 -14.10 -13.71 4.00
C VAL A 107 -15.00 -13.01 3.00
N ARG A 108 -15.95 -13.74 2.41
CA ARG A 108 -16.93 -13.19 1.47
C ARG A 108 -18.08 -12.61 2.27
N LEU A 109 -18.32 -11.30 2.14
CA LEU A 109 -19.39 -10.64 2.90
C LEU A 109 -20.75 -11.25 2.54
N GLU A 110 -20.93 -11.63 1.28
CA GLU A 110 -22.17 -12.18 0.72
C GLU A 110 -22.51 -13.59 1.26
N GLU A 111 -21.58 -14.25 1.94
CA GLU A 111 -21.81 -15.57 2.55
C GLU A 111 -22.31 -15.47 4.00
N ASP A 112 -22.28 -14.29 4.61
CA ASP A 112 -22.76 -14.02 5.97
C ASP A 112 -23.63 -12.75 5.99
N ASN A 113 -24.95 -12.95 5.93
CA ASN A 113 -25.93 -11.88 5.94
C ASN A 113 -25.80 -10.95 7.16
N ALA A 114 -25.43 -11.48 8.34
CA ALA A 114 -25.32 -10.68 9.55
C ALA A 114 -24.08 -9.78 9.48
N LEU A 115 -22.94 -10.35 9.07
CA LEU A 115 -21.72 -9.57 8.85
C LEU A 115 -21.93 -8.50 7.76
N GLN A 116 -22.59 -8.86 6.67
CA GLN A 116 -22.90 -7.94 5.58
C GLN A 116 -23.74 -6.75 6.04
N ASP A 117 -24.82 -7.02 6.78
CA ASP A 117 -25.70 -5.98 7.31
C ASP A 117 -24.97 -5.03 8.27
N LEU A 118 -24.13 -5.57 9.16
CA LEU A 118 -23.31 -4.77 10.08
C LEU A 118 -22.32 -3.86 9.34
N VAL A 119 -21.62 -4.39 8.33
CA VAL A 119 -20.66 -3.60 7.53
C VAL A 119 -21.37 -2.53 6.70
N LEU A 120 -22.50 -2.84 6.07
CA LEU A 120 -23.28 -1.88 5.31
C LEU A 120 -23.87 -0.79 6.21
N THR A 121 -24.34 -1.15 7.41
CA THR A 121 -24.81 -0.19 8.41
C THR A 121 -23.70 0.79 8.80
N LEU A 122 -22.48 0.30 9.08
CA LEU A 122 -21.32 1.16 9.37
C LEU A 122 -20.98 2.06 8.17
N HIS A 123 -21.00 1.52 6.96
CA HIS A 123 -20.76 2.29 5.73
C HIS A 123 -21.77 3.43 5.56
N HIS A 124 -23.06 3.16 5.75
CA HIS A 124 -24.10 4.19 5.69
C HIS A 124 -23.95 5.23 6.80
N ALA A 125 -23.66 4.82 8.03
CA ALA A 125 -23.41 5.73 9.14
C ALA A 125 -22.23 6.68 8.87
N LEU A 126 -21.13 6.17 8.33
CA LEU A 126 -19.97 6.99 7.93
C LEU A 126 -20.33 7.91 6.75
N THR A 127 -21.05 7.42 5.74
CA THR A 127 -21.48 8.22 4.59
C THR A 127 -22.37 9.39 5.02
N ILE A 128 -23.35 9.13 5.89
CA ILE A 128 -24.21 10.16 6.48
C ILE A 128 -23.38 11.15 7.30
N THR A 129 -22.44 10.65 8.11
CA THR A 129 -21.54 11.49 8.93
C THR A 129 -20.70 12.44 8.06
N PHE A 130 -20.08 11.93 6.99
CA PHE A 130 -19.29 12.76 6.07
C PHE A 130 -20.16 13.73 5.25
N ALA A 131 -21.39 13.34 4.90
CA ALA A 131 -22.30 14.20 4.13
C ALA A 131 -22.94 15.32 4.97
N HIS A 132 -23.20 15.09 6.26
CA HIS A 132 -23.96 16.01 7.12
C HIS A 132 -23.12 16.70 8.19
N THR A 133 -21.82 16.41 8.29
CA THR A 133 -20.91 17.06 9.23
C THR A 133 -19.67 17.60 8.50
N GLY A 134 -18.92 18.48 9.15
CA GLY A 134 -17.62 18.95 8.63
C GLY A 134 -16.48 17.93 8.77
N ALA A 135 -16.75 16.68 9.17
CA ALA A 135 -15.71 15.67 9.26
C ALA A 135 -15.10 15.39 7.86
N VAL A 136 -13.78 15.30 7.78
CA VAL A 136 -13.04 14.96 6.55
C VAL A 136 -12.15 13.74 6.72
N LYS A 137 -11.89 13.34 7.97
CA LYS A 137 -11.13 12.14 8.31
C LYS A 137 -11.55 11.63 9.68
N ILE A 138 -11.75 10.32 9.78
CA ILE A 138 -12.04 9.61 11.03
C ILE A 138 -11.06 8.44 11.14
N ILE A 139 -10.36 8.33 12.28
CA ILE A 139 -9.55 7.17 12.64
C ILE A 139 -10.09 6.68 13.99
N GLU A 140 -10.62 5.46 14.04
CA GLU A 140 -11.21 4.87 15.24
C GLU A 140 -10.68 3.45 15.46
N ASN A 141 -10.70 2.99 16.71
CA ASN A 141 -10.35 1.62 17.06
C ASN A 141 -11.42 0.94 17.94
N HIS A 142 -11.28 -0.37 18.13
CA HIS A 142 -12.19 -1.19 18.93
C HIS A 142 -12.24 -0.83 20.44
N LYS A 143 -11.43 0.13 20.91
CA LYS A 143 -11.43 0.63 22.29
C LYS A 143 -12.24 1.92 22.45
N GLY A 144 -12.96 2.35 21.42
CA GLY A 144 -13.74 3.58 21.42
C GLY A 144 -12.90 4.86 21.38
N VAL A 145 -11.61 4.75 20.98
CA VAL A 145 -10.75 5.92 20.80
C VAL A 145 -10.84 6.38 19.36
N ALA A 146 -11.24 7.64 19.15
CA ALA A 146 -11.39 8.24 17.84
C ALA A 146 -10.58 9.55 17.69
N TYR A 147 -9.94 9.71 16.54
CA TYR A 147 -9.42 10.96 16.03
C TYR A 147 -10.33 11.42 14.88
N VAL A 148 -10.91 12.61 15.00
CA VAL A 148 -11.78 13.20 13.98
C VAL A 148 -11.21 14.53 13.53
N GLN A 149 -10.82 14.60 12.27
CA GLN A 149 -10.44 15.86 11.63
C GLN A 149 -11.69 16.49 11.01
N LYS A 150 -11.94 17.74 11.34
CA LYS A 150 -13.05 18.53 10.80
C LYS A 150 -12.51 19.73 10.04
N MET A 151 -13.18 20.09 8.95
CA MET A 151 -12.99 21.35 8.27
C MET A 151 -13.97 22.37 8.84
N GLU A 152 -13.47 23.53 9.27
CA GLU A 152 -14.34 24.63 9.68
C GLU A 152 -14.88 25.35 8.44
N ILE A 153 -16.20 25.46 8.34
CA ILE A 153 -16.84 26.28 7.31
C ILE A 153 -16.83 27.71 7.81
N VAL A 154 -15.85 28.51 7.35
CA VAL A 154 -15.86 29.96 7.57
C VAL A 154 -16.93 30.55 6.65
N LYS A 155 -17.99 31.13 7.22
CA LYS A 155 -18.94 31.93 6.43
C LYS A 155 -18.19 33.16 5.92
N ALA A 156 -18.12 33.32 4.60
CA ALA A 156 -17.74 34.61 4.01
C ALA A 156 -18.81 35.63 4.42
N GLY A 157 -18.38 36.68 5.13
CA GLY A 157 -19.21 37.81 5.52
C GLY A 157 -19.55 38.72 4.36
#